data_AF-A0A1N6IYP2-F1
#
_entry.id   AF-A0A1N6IYP2-F1
#
_cell.length_a   1.000
_cell.length_b   1.000
_cell.length_c   1.000
_cell.angle_alpha   90.00
_cell.angle_beta   90.00
_cell.angle_gamma   90.00
#
_symmetry.space_group_name_H-M   'P 1'
#
loop_
_entity.id
_entity.type
_entity.pdbx_description
1 polymer ?
#
loop_
_entity_poly.entity_id
_entity_poly.type
_entity_poly.pdbx_seq_one_letter_code
_entity_poly.pdbx_strand_id
1 'polypeptide(L)'
;MNKEFLEEYSLFRKFNLSVPQTMDRIPTPAINMVCRNCGNLQTFNMTNRYAEFQKYSNPSSADEKVRLIYLCQSCRQFTRQFDVYISPELDYVYKFGQYPEWEIKMDKNLESILGKHAKTFRKGLVCESQGYGIGAFSYYRRITEQIIDELLDSITDLVEEVNKVAYKIALEKTKQTRVTQDKIDLVKDLLPSILKPNGMNPLGVLHSELSEGLHAETDQACLENASHVKSILTFLINQIIQSKESAKGFTDSMKSLLEKKSKK
;
A
#
# COMPACT_ATOMS: atom_id res chain seq x y z
N MET A 1 -7.98 -15.22 19.13
CA MET A 1 -7.69 -14.21 18.10
C MET A 1 -7.47 -14.90 16.77
N ASN A 2 -7.71 -14.24 15.63
CA ASN A 2 -7.41 -14.79 14.31
C ASN A 2 -6.00 -14.35 13.84
N LYS A 3 -5.34 -15.22 13.09
CA LYS A 3 -4.08 -14.97 12.37
C LYS A 3 -4.17 -13.74 11.47
N GLU A 4 -5.24 -13.61 10.67
CA GLU A 4 -5.44 -12.48 9.74
C GLU A 4 -5.39 -11.13 10.46
N PHE A 5 -6.09 -11.01 11.59
CA PHE A 5 -6.08 -9.80 12.41
C PHE A 5 -4.67 -9.42 12.92
N LEU A 6 -3.91 -10.42 13.37
CA LEU A 6 -2.58 -10.15 13.91
C LEU A 6 -1.59 -9.78 12.79
N GLU A 7 -1.66 -10.48 11.66
CA GLU A 7 -0.71 -10.37 10.55
C GLU A 7 -0.99 -9.22 9.58
N GLU A 8 -2.25 -8.84 9.37
CA GLU A 8 -2.67 -7.99 8.23
C GLU A 8 -3.49 -6.73 8.63
N TYR A 9 -4.02 -6.65 9.86
CA TYR A 9 -4.78 -5.47 10.31
C TYR A 9 -3.89 -4.38 10.90
N SER A 10 -4.28 -3.12 10.74
CA SER A 10 -3.57 -1.97 11.31
C SER A 10 -4.01 -1.65 12.74
N LEU A 11 -3.33 -0.70 13.39
CA LEU A 11 -3.79 -0.15 14.67
C LEU A 11 -5.12 0.62 14.47
N PHE A 12 -5.95 0.65 15.52
CA PHE A 12 -7.27 1.28 15.65
C PHE A 12 -8.35 0.89 14.64
N ARG A 13 -8.03 0.10 13.62
CA ARG A 13 -9.00 -0.48 12.69
C ARG A 13 -9.76 -1.61 13.37
N LYS A 14 -11.09 -1.45 13.49
CA LYS A 14 -11.98 -2.49 14.00
C LYS A 14 -11.95 -3.71 13.06
N PHE A 15 -11.75 -4.87 13.65
CA PHE A 15 -11.89 -6.16 12.99
C PHE A 15 -13.10 -6.87 13.60
N ASN A 16 -14.13 -7.08 12.79
CA ASN A 16 -15.36 -7.74 13.24
C ASN A 16 -15.10 -9.24 13.37
N LEU A 17 -15.22 -9.77 14.58
CA LEU A 17 -15.20 -11.20 14.85
C LEU A 17 -15.95 -11.49 16.16
N SER A 18 -16.54 -12.68 16.25
CA SER A 18 -17.03 -13.17 17.53
C SER A 18 -15.86 -13.58 18.42
N VAL A 19 -15.79 -12.96 19.60
CA VAL A 19 -14.79 -13.28 20.63
C VAL A 19 -15.43 -14.18 21.70
N PRO A 20 -14.76 -15.28 22.11
CA PRO A 20 -15.26 -16.11 23.21
C PRO A 20 -15.47 -15.31 24.50
N GLN A 21 -16.52 -15.66 25.26
CA GLN A 21 -16.88 -14.97 26.51
C GLN A 21 -15.76 -14.95 27.55
N THR A 22 -14.92 -15.98 27.59
CA THR A 22 -13.83 -16.10 28.54
C THR A 22 -12.47 -16.17 27.83
N MET A 23 -11.46 -15.54 28.44
CA MET A 23 -10.15 -15.35 27.82
C MET A 23 -9.38 -16.67 27.55
N ASP A 24 -9.64 -17.73 28.32
CA ASP A 24 -9.04 -19.05 28.15
C ASP A 24 -9.45 -19.74 26.84
N ARG A 25 -10.60 -19.35 26.29
CA ARG A 25 -11.12 -19.90 25.03
C ARG A 25 -10.66 -19.12 23.81
N ILE A 26 -10.00 -17.97 24.00
CA ILE A 26 -9.52 -17.15 22.89
C ILE A 26 -8.36 -17.92 22.20
N PRO A 27 -8.44 -18.20 20.89
CA PRO A 27 -7.36 -18.93 20.20
C PRO A 27 -6.02 -18.17 20.21
N THR A 28 -4.92 -18.91 20.26
CA THR A 28 -3.54 -18.41 20.16
C THR A 28 -2.90 -18.90 18.86
N PRO A 29 -3.31 -18.37 17.69
CA PRO A 29 -2.83 -18.87 16.41
C PRO A 29 -1.33 -18.61 16.26
N ALA A 30 -0.61 -19.55 15.64
CA ALA A 30 0.74 -19.26 15.15
C ALA A 30 0.66 -18.22 14.02
N ILE A 31 1.57 -17.25 14.04
CA ILE A 31 1.65 -16.19 13.02
C ILE A 31 2.97 -16.30 12.25
N ASN A 32 3.02 -15.77 11.03
CA ASN A 32 4.15 -15.77 10.12
C ASN A 32 4.48 -14.34 9.74
N MET A 33 5.61 -13.85 10.22
CA MET A 33 6.06 -12.48 9.98
C MET A 33 7.57 -12.45 9.83
N VAL A 34 8.13 -11.37 9.27
CA VAL A 34 9.59 -11.24 9.15
C VAL A 34 10.21 -11.10 10.54
N CYS A 35 11.23 -11.89 10.86
CA CYS A 35 11.98 -11.71 12.10
C CYS A 35 13.13 -10.72 11.88
N ARG A 36 13.24 -9.67 12.73
CA ARG A 36 14.33 -8.67 12.59
C ARG A 36 15.72 -9.26 12.87
N ASN A 37 15.82 -10.33 13.66
CA ASN A 37 17.08 -11.01 13.91
C ASN A 37 17.45 -12.02 12.81
N CYS A 38 16.46 -12.77 12.28
CA CYS A 38 16.71 -13.76 11.21
C CYS A 38 16.79 -13.14 9.81
N GLY A 39 16.14 -11.99 9.60
CA GLY A 39 16.07 -11.30 8.30
C GLY A 39 15.10 -11.91 7.29
N ASN A 40 14.27 -12.87 7.69
CA ASN A 40 13.35 -13.60 6.80
C ASN A 40 12.02 -13.94 7.50
N LEU A 41 11.06 -14.45 6.72
CA LEU A 41 9.75 -14.88 7.22
C LEU A 41 9.93 -16.06 8.19
N GLN A 42 9.38 -15.93 9.38
CA GLN A 42 9.47 -16.93 10.44
C GLN A 42 8.12 -17.14 11.11
N THR A 43 7.93 -18.32 11.69
CA THR A 43 6.78 -18.62 12.53
C THR A 43 7.01 -18.10 13.96
N PHE A 44 5.98 -17.47 14.53
CA PHE A 44 5.96 -17.01 15.90
C PHE A 44 4.79 -17.64 16.65
N ASN A 45 5.04 -18.03 17.90
CA ASN A 45 4.00 -18.55 18.80
C ASN A 45 3.85 -17.62 20.00
N MET A 46 2.62 -17.48 20.49
CA MET A 46 2.32 -16.70 21.68
C MET A 46 2.94 -17.39 22.90
N THR A 47 3.66 -16.64 23.74
CA THR A 47 4.34 -17.16 24.93
C THR A 47 3.69 -16.73 26.23
N ASN A 48 2.94 -15.63 26.22
CA ASN A 48 2.16 -15.20 27.36
C ASN A 48 0.71 -15.73 27.29
N ARG A 49 -0.15 -15.32 28.22
CA ARG A 49 -1.59 -15.66 28.24
C ARG A 49 -2.39 -14.37 28.18
N TYR A 50 -3.59 -14.41 27.61
CA TYR A 50 -4.51 -13.27 27.60
C TYR A 50 -4.80 -12.73 29.01
N ALA A 51 -4.97 -13.64 29.97
CA ALA A 51 -5.26 -13.36 31.37
C ALA A 51 -4.01 -13.11 32.23
N GLU A 52 -2.87 -12.65 31.68
CA GLU A 52 -1.60 -12.56 32.42
C GLU A 52 -1.64 -11.68 33.67
N PHE A 53 -2.55 -10.70 33.72
CA PHE A 53 -2.75 -9.82 34.88
C PHE A 53 -3.93 -10.20 35.77
N GLN A 54 -4.60 -11.32 35.48
CA GLN A 54 -5.81 -11.76 36.18
C GLN A 54 -5.48 -12.88 37.18
N LYS A 55 -6.23 -12.93 38.29
CA LYS A 55 -5.99 -13.87 39.40
C LYS A 55 -6.58 -15.27 39.19
N TYR A 56 -7.40 -15.45 38.15
CA TYR A 56 -8.13 -16.68 37.86
C TYR A 56 -8.07 -16.99 36.36
N SER A 57 -8.32 -18.24 35.99
CA SER A 57 -8.00 -18.76 34.66
C SER A 57 -9.00 -18.38 33.56
N ASN A 58 -10.23 -18.01 33.92
CA ASN A 58 -11.34 -17.76 32.99
C ASN A 58 -11.98 -16.37 33.15
N PRO A 59 -11.21 -15.26 33.14
CA PRO A 59 -11.77 -13.92 33.17
C PRO A 59 -12.63 -13.65 31.93
N SER A 60 -13.61 -12.78 32.11
CA SER A 60 -14.42 -12.26 31.00
C SER A 60 -13.51 -11.63 29.94
N SER A 61 -13.85 -11.78 28.67
CA SER A 61 -13.16 -11.10 27.58
C SER A 61 -13.74 -9.70 27.28
N ALA A 62 -14.91 -9.37 27.81
CA ALA A 62 -15.66 -8.17 27.44
C ALA A 62 -15.04 -6.89 28.01
N ASP A 63 -14.86 -5.87 27.15
CA ASP A 63 -14.27 -4.55 27.47
C ASP A 63 -12.81 -4.59 28.00
N GLU A 64 -12.07 -5.61 27.58
CA GLU A 64 -10.73 -5.88 28.10
C GLU A 64 -9.60 -5.37 27.19
N LYS A 65 -8.46 -5.06 27.82
CA LYS A 65 -7.20 -4.76 27.12
C LYS A 65 -6.22 -5.89 27.38
N VAL A 66 -5.85 -6.61 26.34
CA VAL A 66 -4.96 -7.77 26.43
C VAL A 66 -3.66 -7.52 25.70
N ARG A 67 -2.56 -8.00 26.27
CA ARG A 67 -1.24 -8.01 25.64
C ARG A 67 -0.95 -9.41 25.09
N LEU A 68 -0.41 -9.47 23.88
CA LEU A 68 0.02 -10.72 23.25
C LEU A 68 1.50 -10.62 22.90
N ILE A 69 2.31 -11.51 23.44
CA ILE A 69 3.75 -11.60 23.21
C ILE A 69 4.03 -12.86 22.39
N TYR A 70 4.62 -12.67 21.21
CA TYR A 70 4.93 -13.69 20.23
C TYR A 70 6.43 -13.86 20.09
N LEU A 71 6.93 -15.08 20.26
CA LEU A 71 8.36 -15.40 20.16
C LEU A 71 8.67 -16.14 18.85
N CYS A 72 9.69 -15.66 18.13
CA CYS A 72 10.21 -16.32 16.93
C CYS A 72 10.67 -17.74 17.26
N GLN A 73 10.12 -18.74 16.55
CA GLN A 73 10.44 -20.15 16.80
C GLN A 73 11.83 -20.55 16.30
N SER A 74 12.40 -19.80 15.34
CA SER A 74 13.74 -20.05 14.80
C SER A 74 14.83 -19.52 15.73
N CYS A 75 14.93 -18.20 15.93
CA CYS A 75 16.03 -17.63 16.73
C CYS A 75 15.77 -17.61 18.24
N ARG A 76 14.51 -17.71 18.68
CA ARG A 76 14.10 -17.62 20.10
C ARG A 76 14.59 -16.39 20.86
N GLN A 77 14.98 -15.34 20.14
CA GLN A 77 15.49 -14.09 20.72
C GLN A 77 14.59 -12.90 20.43
N PHE A 78 13.92 -12.90 19.27
CA PHE A 78 13.11 -11.77 18.83
C PHE A 78 11.64 -11.97 19.18
N THR A 79 11.06 -10.98 19.86
CA THR A 79 9.65 -10.94 20.23
C THR A 79 8.87 -9.91 19.42
N ARG A 80 7.60 -10.20 19.21
CA ARG A 80 6.59 -9.28 18.70
C ARG A 80 5.52 -9.09 19.77
N GLN A 81 5.04 -7.87 19.92
CA GLN A 81 3.99 -7.52 20.86
C GLN A 81 2.80 -6.93 20.10
N PHE A 82 1.60 -7.32 20.52
CA PHE A 82 0.35 -6.67 20.15
C PHE A 82 -0.40 -6.31 21.43
N ASP A 83 -0.90 -5.09 21.51
CA ASP A 83 -1.81 -4.65 22.55
C ASP A 83 -3.20 -4.46 21.91
N VAL A 84 -4.17 -5.24 22.36
CA VAL A 84 -5.47 -5.43 21.72
C VAL A 84 -6.59 -5.07 22.66
N TYR A 85 -7.56 -4.29 22.17
CA TYR A 85 -8.83 -4.05 22.82
C TYR A 85 -9.89 -5.03 22.31
N ILE A 86 -10.73 -5.53 23.22
CA ILE A 86 -11.88 -6.39 22.94
C ILE A 86 -13.15 -5.62 23.30
N SER A 87 -14.12 -5.58 22.37
CA SER A 87 -15.37 -4.85 22.58
C SER A 87 -16.22 -5.43 23.73
N PRO A 88 -17.10 -4.63 24.36
CA PRO A 88 -18.04 -5.12 25.37
C PRO A 88 -19.01 -6.16 24.80
N GLU A 89 -19.44 -6.00 23.55
CA GLU A 89 -20.36 -6.89 22.84
C GLU A 89 -19.69 -8.13 22.25
N LEU A 90 -18.36 -8.25 22.38
CA LEU A 90 -17.55 -9.38 21.88
C LEU A 90 -17.69 -9.60 20.36
N ASP A 91 -17.95 -8.53 19.61
CA ASP A 91 -18.24 -8.51 18.18
C ASP A 91 -17.11 -7.89 17.34
N TYR A 92 -16.18 -7.16 17.98
CA TYR A 92 -14.99 -6.66 17.32
C TYR A 92 -13.79 -6.54 18.27
N VAL A 93 -12.62 -6.44 17.66
CA VAL A 93 -11.35 -6.09 18.33
C VAL A 93 -10.61 -5.03 17.53
N TYR A 94 -9.66 -4.34 18.15
CA TYR A 94 -8.65 -3.57 17.41
C TYR A 94 -7.32 -3.53 18.16
N LYS A 95 -6.22 -3.35 17.43
CA LYS A 95 -4.90 -3.15 18.04
C LYS A 95 -4.74 -1.69 18.43
N PHE A 96 -4.32 -1.38 19.65
CA PHE A 96 -3.94 -0.01 20.04
C PHE A 96 -2.43 0.14 20.27
N GLY A 97 -1.70 -0.98 20.26
CA GLY A 97 -0.24 -1.01 20.30
C GLY A 97 0.31 -2.18 19.50
N GLN A 98 1.47 -1.98 18.87
CA GLN A 98 2.20 -3.06 18.20
C GLN A 98 3.70 -2.76 18.18
N TYR A 99 4.50 -3.78 18.51
CA TYR A 99 5.96 -3.75 18.32
C TYR A 99 6.46 -5.03 17.64
N PRO A 100 7.33 -4.95 16.63
CA PRO A 100 7.63 -3.76 15.84
C PRO A 100 6.41 -3.05 15.28
N GLU A 101 6.64 -1.80 14.91
CA GLU A 101 5.70 -0.98 14.19
C GLU A 101 5.09 -1.73 13.00
N TRP A 102 3.81 -1.46 12.76
CA TRP A 102 3.08 -2.02 11.63
C TRP A 102 3.67 -1.47 10.32
N GLU A 103 4.27 -2.36 9.53
CA GLU A 103 4.80 -2.03 8.21
C GLU A 103 3.81 -2.50 7.14
N ILE A 104 3.13 -1.54 6.50
CA ILE A 104 2.26 -1.86 5.38
C ILE A 104 3.14 -2.25 4.20
N LYS A 105 2.95 -3.48 3.71
CA LYS A 105 3.64 -3.99 2.52
C LYS A 105 3.28 -3.09 1.34
N MET A 106 4.29 -2.46 0.78
CA MET A 106 4.17 -1.69 -0.46
C MET A 106 4.37 -2.65 -1.64
N ASP A 107 3.69 -2.37 -2.75
CA ASP A 107 3.93 -3.06 -4.01
C ASP A 107 5.42 -2.89 -4.41
N LYS A 108 6.07 -3.96 -4.88
CA LYS A 108 7.52 -3.95 -5.17
C LYS A 108 7.89 -3.05 -6.34
N ASN A 109 7.05 -3.01 -7.38
CA ASN A 109 7.24 -2.15 -8.54
C ASN A 109 7.10 -0.68 -8.10
N LEU A 110 6.09 -0.41 -7.27
CA LEU A 110 5.87 0.89 -6.66
C LEU A 110 7.06 1.30 -5.80
N GLU A 111 7.60 0.41 -4.97
CA GLU A 111 8.81 0.67 -4.19
C GLU A 111 10.02 1.03 -5.07
N SER A 112 10.21 0.29 -6.15
CA SER A 112 11.31 0.51 -7.10
C SER A 112 11.21 1.87 -7.78
N ILE A 113 10.03 2.29 -8.25
CA ILE A 113 9.86 3.60 -8.89
C ILE A 113 9.97 4.73 -7.87
N LEU A 114 9.34 4.58 -6.69
CA LEU A 114 9.35 5.63 -5.69
C LEU A 114 10.76 5.90 -5.16
N GLY A 115 11.63 4.90 -5.09
CA GLY A 115 13.02 5.05 -4.65
C GLY A 115 13.12 5.81 -3.33
N LYS A 116 13.70 7.02 -3.35
CA LYS A 116 13.82 7.89 -2.15
C LYS A 116 12.47 8.33 -1.56
N HIS A 117 11.40 8.33 -2.34
CA HIS A 117 10.04 8.72 -1.96
C HIS A 117 9.25 7.59 -1.28
N ALA A 118 9.77 6.36 -1.29
CA ALA A 118 9.14 5.19 -0.69
C ALA A 118 8.81 5.37 0.80
N LYS A 119 9.67 6.10 1.55
CA LYS A 119 9.41 6.42 2.96
C LYS A 119 8.19 7.32 3.14
N THR A 120 7.99 8.30 2.25
CA THR A 120 6.83 9.19 2.28
C THR A 120 5.55 8.42 1.94
N PHE A 121 5.61 7.51 0.96
CA PHE A 121 4.47 6.66 0.60
C PHE A 121 4.02 5.75 1.72
N ARG A 122 4.98 5.14 2.43
CA ARG A 122 4.68 4.37 3.64
C ARG A 122 3.97 5.19 4.71
N LYS A 123 4.29 6.48 4.88
CA LYS A 123 3.55 7.35 5.80
C LYS A 123 2.11 7.57 5.35
N GLY A 124 1.88 7.74 4.05
CA GLY A 124 0.52 7.79 3.48
C GLY A 124 -0.27 6.53 3.76
N LEU A 125 0.34 5.35 3.50
CA LEU A 125 -0.25 4.05 3.83
C LEU A 125 -0.59 3.94 5.32
N VAL A 126 0.32 4.36 6.20
CA VAL A 126 0.09 4.33 7.65
C VAL A 126 -1.11 5.20 8.00
N CYS A 127 -1.13 6.47 7.58
CA CYS A 127 -2.25 7.37 7.81
C CYS A 127 -3.58 6.79 7.31
N GLU A 128 -3.60 6.23 6.09
CA GLU A 128 -4.79 5.61 5.52
C GLU A 128 -5.25 4.43 6.39
N SER A 129 -4.33 3.58 6.84
CA SER A 129 -4.63 2.43 7.68
C SER A 129 -5.13 2.79 9.08
N GLN A 130 -4.81 3.99 9.55
CA GLN A 130 -5.22 4.52 10.85
C GLN A 130 -6.52 5.35 10.75
N GLY A 131 -7.06 5.51 9.54
CA GLY A 131 -8.22 6.36 9.30
C GLY A 131 -7.92 7.85 9.42
N TYR A 132 -6.67 8.28 9.21
CA TYR A 132 -6.28 9.69 9.14
C TYR A 132 -6.28 10.14 7.69
N GLY A 133 -7.46 10.49 7.17
CA GLY A 133 -7.67 10.78 5.75
C GLY A 133 -6.92 12.01 5.25
N ILE A 134 -6.95 13.13 5.98
CA ILE A 134 -6.24 14.36 5.60
C ILE A 134 -4.73 14.08 5.52
N GLY A 135 -4.19 13.31 6.47
CA GLY A 135 -2.80 12.90 6.48
C GLY A 135 -2.44 12.00 5.30
N ALA A 136 -3.27 10.98 5.04
CA ALA A 136 -3.07 10.05 3.93
C ALA A 136 -3.06 10.77 2.58
N PHE A 137 -4.08 11.59 2.34
CA PHE A 137 -4.23 12.37 1.11
C PHE A 137 -3.05 13.33 0.91
N SER A 138 -2.65 14.05 1.96
CA SER A 138 -1.50 14.97 1.91
C SER A 138 -0.20 14.25 1.51
N TYR A 139 0.04 13.05 2.04
CA TYR A 139 1.21 12.25 1.65
C TYR A 139 1.12 11.80 0.19
N TYR A 140 -0.02 11.25 -0.25
CA TYR A 140 -0.16 10.78 -1.64
C TYR A 140 -0.11 11.91 -2.67
N ARG A 141 -0.70 13.08 -2.37
CA ARG A 141 -0.55 14.29 -3.16
C ARG A 141 0.92 14.68 -3.32
N ARG A 142 1.65 14.80 -2.21
CA ARG A 142 3.08 15.14 -2.22
C ARG A 142 3.90 14.15 -3.04
N ILE A 143 3.57 12.86 -2.98
CA ILE A 143 4.29 11.84 -3.76
C ILE A 143 3.97 11.97 -5.23
N THR A 144 2.70 12.19 -5.57
CA THR A 144 2.30 12.44 -6.97
C THR A 144 3.07 13.63 -7.54
N GLU A 145 3.15 14.74 -6.80
CA GLU A 145 3.93 15.92 -7.20
C GLU A 145 5.42 15.63 -7.37
N GLN A 146 5.97 14.72 -6.57
CA GLN A 146 7.39 14.36 -6.62
C GLN A 146 7.75 13.43 -7.77
N ILE A 147 6.83 12.55 -8.21
CA ILE A 147 7.11 11.54 -9.23
C ILE A 147 6.48 11.85 -10.59
N ILE A 148 5.64 12.89 -10.69
CA ILE A 148 4.87 13.15 -11.92
C ILE A 148 5.77 13.28 -13.15
N ASP A 149 6.91 13.96 -13.04
CA ASP A 149 7.82 14.15 -14.18
C ASP A 149 8.39 12.81 -14.66
N GLU A 150 8.91 12.00 -13.74
CA GLU A 150 9.45 10.66 -14.04
C GLU A 150 8.37 9.71 -14.60
N LEU A 151 7.14 9.84 -14.09
CA LEU A 151 5.98 9.08 -14.55
C LEU A 151 5.62 9.46 -16.00
N LEU A 152 5.51 10.76 -16.30
CA LEU A 152 5.17 11.26 -17.62
C LEU A 152 6.26 10.95 -18.66
N ASP A 153 7.53 11.09 -18.28
CA ASP A 153 8.65 10.68 -19.12
C ASP A 153 8.57 9.19 -19.46
N SER A 154 8.24 8.35 -18.47
CA SER A 154 8.15 6.89 -18.63
C SER A 154 7.03 6.43 -19.56
N ILE A 155 5.99 7.23 -19.75
CA ILE A 155 4.86 6.95 -20.64
C ILE A 155 5.24 7.16 -22.11
N THR A 156 6.23 7.99 -22.42
CA THR A 156 6.62 8.37 -23.79
C THR A 156 6.83 7.18 -24.73
N ASP A 157 7.42 6.09 -24.22
CA ASP A 157 7.70 4.87 -25.00
C ASP A 157 6.45 4.03 -25.28
N LEU A 158 5.35 4.28 -24.57
CA LEU A 158 4.08 3.55 -24.67
C LEU A 158 3.06 4.27 -25.56
N VAL A 159 3.31 5.53 -25.92
CA VAL A 159 2.43 6.34 -26.77
C VAL A 159 2.44 5.81 -28.20
N GLU A 160 1.27 5.71 -28.82
CA GLU A 160 1.17 5.27 -30.22
C GLU A 160 1.94 6.24 -31.14
N GLU A 161 2.60 5.72 -32.20
CA GLU A 161 3.48 6.54 -33.07
C GLU A 161 2.78 7.78 -33.65
N VAL A 162 1.48 7.68 -33.93
CA VAL A 162 0.65 8.81 -34.42
C VAL A 162 0.60 9.97 -33.42
N ASN A 163 0.55 9.66 -32.12
CA ASN A 163 0.42 10.65 -31.04
C ASN A 163 1.76 11.04 -30.42
N LYS A 164 2.85 10.34 -30.75
CA LYS A 164 4.15 10.47 -30.10
C LYS A 164 4.77 11.86 -30.21
N VAL A 165 4.63 12.51 -31.38
CA VAL A 165 5.12 13.88 -31.59
C VAL A 165 4.34 14.87 -30.74
N ALA A 166 3.01 14.77 -30.73
CA ALA A 166 2.14 15.62 -29.92
C ALA A 166 2.42 15.44 -28.43
N TYR A 167 2.61 14.19 -27.97
CA TYR A 167 2.94 13.87 -26.58
C TYR A 167 4.28 14.48 -26.17
N LYS A 168 5.33 14.34 -26.99
CA LYS A 168 6.63 14.96 -26.68
C LYS A 168 6.56 16.48 -26.57
N ILE A 169 5.79 17.13 -27.43
CA ILE A 169 5.58 18.59 -27.34
C ILE A 169 4.84 18.95 -26.05
N ALA A 170 3.81 18.20 -25.68
CA ALA A 170 3.09 18.41 -24.43
C ALA A 170 3.99 18.18 -23.20
N LEU A 171 4.80 17.12 -23.23
CA LEU A 171 5.78 16.79 -22.19
C LEU A 171 6.84 17.88 -22.00
N GLU A 172 7.32 18.51 -23.07
CA GLU A 172 8.24 19.64 -22.92
C GLU A 172 7.56 20.88 -22.30
N LYS A 173 6.25 21.07 -22.54
CA LYS A 173 5.47 22.13 -21.88
C LYS A 173 5.28 21.85 -20.39
N THR A 174 5.13 20.59 -19.97
CA THR A 174 4.95 20.27 -18.54
C THR A 174 6.18 20.68 -17.71
N LYS A 175 7.37 20.64 -18.29
CA LYS A 175 8.63 21.07 -17.65
C LYS A 175 8.68 22.58 -17.35
N GLN A 176 7.81 23.38 -17.97
CA GLN A 176 7.76 24.83 -17.80
C GLN A 176 6.89 25.26 -16.59
N THR A 177 6.09 24.34 -16.04
CA THR A 177 5.28 24.59 -14.84
C THR A 177 5.75 23.73 -13.68
N ARG A 178 5.58 24.23 -12.45
CA ARG A 178 5.81 23.46 -11.22
C ARG A 178 4.52 22.86 -10.65
N VAL A 179 3.37 23.25 -11.19
CA VAL A 179 2.06 22.83 -10.70
C VAL A 179 1.67 21.51 -11.35
N THR A 180 1.56 20.45 -10.55
CA THR A 180 1.25 19.09 -11.02
C THR A 180 -0.07 19.00 -11.78
N GLN A 181 -1.07 19.78 -11.38
CA GLN A 181 -2.37 19.84 -12.06
C GLN A 181 -2.18 20.32 -13.52
N ASP A 182 -1.55 21.47 -13.73
CA ASP A 182 -1.22 21.97 -15.07
C ASP A 182 -0.45 20.95 -15.91
N LYS A 183 0.52 20.24 -15.30
CA LYS A 183 1.28 19.19 -16.00
C LYS A 183 0.37 18.08 -16.51
N ILE A 184 -0.54 17.62 -15.65
CA ILE A 184 -1.49 16.57 -15.98
C ILE A 184 -2.46 17.06 -17.06
N ASP A 185 -2.97 18.28 -16.94
CA ASP A 185 -3.92 18.86 -17.89
C ASP A 185 -3.37 18.89 -19.33
N LEU A 186 -2.08 19.19 -19.47
CA LEU A 186 -1.38 19.23 -20.76
C LEU A 186 -1.28 17.86 -21.47
N VAL A 187 -1.30 16.76 -20.72
CA VAL A 187 -0.96 15.42 -21.24
C VAL A 187 -2.09 14.40 -21.12
N LYS A 188 -3.13 14.65 -20.30
CA LYS A 188 -4.18 13.68 -19.97
C LYS A 188 -4.84 13.10 -21.22
N ASP A 189 -5.07 13.90 -22.27
CA ASP A 189 -5.77 13.47 -23.48
C ASP A 189 -4.88 12.64 -24.43
N LEU A 190 -3.56 12.70 -24.23
CA LEU A 190 -2.54 12.04 -25.05
C LEU A 190 -2.04 10.72 -24.45
N LEU A 191 -2.66 10.25 -23.36
CA LEU A 191 -2.35 8.95 -22.79
C LEU A 191 -2.56 7.82 -23.82
N PRO A 192 -1.70 6.80 -23.83
CA PRO A 192 -1.91 5.62 -24.66
C PRO A 192 -3.11 4.80 -24.16
N SER A 193 -3.72 4.06 -25.09
CA SER A 193 -4.90 3.24 -24.80
C SER A 193 -4.67 2.20 -23.71
N ILE A 194 -3.44 1.67 -23.59
CA ILE A 194 -3.05 0.69 -22.56
C ILE A 194 -3.12 1.24 -21.13
N LEU A 195 -3.06 2.57 -20.97
CA LEU A 195 -3.20 3.25 -19.67
C LEU A 195 -4.63 3.77 -19.44
N LYS A 196 -5.57 3.49 -20.35
CA LYS A 196 -6.98 3.93 -20.28
C LYS A 196 -7.94 2.73 -20.21
N PRO A 197 -7.96 1.98 -19.08
CA PRO A 197 -8.84 0.82 -18.96
C PRO A 197 -10.30 1.23 -19.11
N ASN A 198 -11.04 0.56 -20.00
CA ASN A 198 -12.43 0.89 -20.33
C ASN A 198 -12.63 2.36 -20.76
N GLY A 199 -11.60 3.00 -21.34
CA GLY A 199 -11.65 4.41 -21.75
C GLY A 199 -11.55 5.42 -20.60
N MET A 200 -11.42 4.98 -19.35
CA MET A 200 -11.23 5.87 -18.21
C MET A 200 -9.82 6.47 -18.22
N ASN A 201 -9.71 7.78 -18.00
CA ASN A 201 -8.44 8.51 -17.98
C ASN A 201 -7.92 8.65 -16.55
N PRO A 202 -6.92 7.85 -16.10
CA PRO A 202 -6.49 7.88 -14.71
C PRO A 202 -5.77 9.18 -14.34
N LEU A 203 -5.06 9.80 -15.29
CA LEU A 203 -4.47 11.11 -15.08
C LEU A 203 -5.55 12.20 -14.95
N GLY A 204 -6.61 12.13 -15.75
CA GLY A 204 -7.75 13.03 -15.62
C GLY A 204 -8.42 12.96 -14.25
N VAL A 205 -8.57 11.76 -13.68
CA VAL A 205 -9.08 11.58 -12.32
C VAL A 205 -8.08 12.09 -11.27
N LEU A 206 -6.79 11.79 -11.41
CA LEU A 206 -5.77 12.39 -10.52
C LEU A 206 -5.82 13.92 -10.56
N HIS A 207 -6.04 14.53 -11.72
CA HIS A 207 -6.17 15.97 -11.84
C HIS A 207 -7.34 16.52 -11.03
N SER A 208 -8.54 15.92 -11.15
CA SER A 208 -9.71 16.38 -10.39
C SER A 208 -9.46 16.25 -8.89
N GLU A 209 -9.00 15.07 -8.44
CA GLU A 209 -8.74 14.80 -7.02
C GLU A 209 -7.71 15.77 -6.44
N LEU A 210 -6.62 16.05 -7.16
CA LEU A 210 -5.58 16.95 -6.67
C LEU A 210 -5.99 18.42 -6.69
N SER A 211 -6.93 18.80 -7.55
CA SER A 211 -7.44 20.17 -7.71
C SER A 211 -8.43 20.56 -6.63
N GLU A 212 -9.15 19.58 -6.10
CA GLU A 212 -10.02 19.78 -4.94
C GLU A 212 -9.15 20.05 -3.70
N GLY A 213 -9.44 21.16 -3.03
CA GLY A 213 -8.70 21.57 -1.84
C GLY A 213 -9.13 20.77 -0.62
N LEU A 214 -8.17 20.44 0.25
CA LEU A 214 -8.42 19.81 1.55
C LEU A 214 -9.33 20.63 2.51
N HIS A 215 -9.66 21.87 2.14
CA HIS A 215 -10.16 22.89 3.07
C HIS A 215 -11.65 22.77 3.42
N ALA A 216 -12.43 21.93 2.73
CA ALA A 216 -13.87 21.79 2.95
C ALA A 216 -14.34 20.34 3.13
N GLU A 217 -13.41 19.38 3.10
CA GLU A 217 -13.74 17.96 3.19
C GLU A 217 -13.62 17.42 4.61
N THR A 218 -14.45 16.43 4.93
CA THR A 218 -14.31 15.67 6.17
C THR A 218 -13.09 14.76 6.09
N ASP A 219 -12.51 14.38 7.23
CA ASP A 219 -11.40 13.44 7.24
C ASP A 219 -11.77 12.11 6.56
N GLN A 220 -13.03 11.67 6.67
CA GLN A 220 -13.54 10.49 5.99
C GLN A 220 -13.54 10.64 4.46
N ALA A 221 -13.97 11.79 3.92
CA ALA A 221 -13.89 12.07 2.48
C ALA A 221 -12.44 12.09 2.00
N CYS A 222 -11.54 12.75 2.74
CA CYS A 222 -10.11 12.72 2.43
C CYS A 222 -9.51 11.30 2.46
N LEU A 223 -10.03 10.41 3.31
CA LEU A 223 -9.60 9.01 3.38
C LEU A 223 -10.00 8.24 2.11
N GLU A 224 -11.22 8.47 1.62
CA GLU A 224 -11.71 7.88 0.37
C GLU A 224 -10.89 8.38 -0.83
N ASN A 225 -10.70 9.70 -0.93
CA ASN A 225 -9.89 10.33 -1.97
C ASN A 225 -8.44 9.85 -1.93
N ALA A 226 -7.86 9.70 -0.73
CA ALA A 226 -6.52 9.12 -0.57
C ALA A 226 -6.44 7.70 -1.14
N SER A 227 -7.45 6.87 -0.90
CA SER A 227 -7.51 5.51 -1.41
C SER A 227 -7.61 5.47 -2.94
N HIS A 228 -8.38 6.39 -3.54
CA HIS A 228 -8.49 6.55 -4.99
C HIS A 228 -7.15 6.94 -5.61
N VAL A 229 -6.51 8.01 -5.09
CA VAL A 229 -5.19 8.47 -5.57
C VAL A 229 -4.15 7.35 -5.50
N LYS A 230 -4.08 6.63 -4.37
CA LYS A 230 -3.18 5.48 -4.21
C LYS A 230 -3.43 4.40 -5.28
N SER A 231 -4.69 4.06 -5.50
CA SER A 231 -5.08 3.00 -6.45
C SER A 231 -4.70 3.38 -7.88
N ILE A 232 -4.92 4.63 -8.27
CA ILE A 232 -4.54 5.14 -9.60
C ILE A 232 -3.02 5.13 -9.78
N LEU A 233 -2.26 5.64 -8.80
CA LEU A 233 -0.80 5.64 -8.86
C LEU A 233 -0.25 4.22 -8.99
N THR A 234 -0.78 3.30 -8.19
CA THR A 234 -0.37 1.89 -8.22
C THR A 234 -0.66 1.26 -9.58
N PHE A 235 -1.85 1.51 -10.13
CA PHE A 235 -2.23 1.03 -11.47
C PHE A 235 -1.29 1.57 -12.56
N LEU A 236 -1.10 2.89 -12.63
CA LEU A 236 -0.26 3.52 -13.67
C LEU A 236 1.16 2.97 -13.64
N ILE A 237 1.76 2.89 -12.45
CA ILE A 237 3.14 2.41 -12.27
C ILE A 237 3.27 0.95 -12.68
N ASN A 238 2.37 0.09 -12.23
CA ASN A 238 2.37 -1.33 -12.58
C ASN A 238 2.17 -1.54 -14.08
N GLN A 239 1.24 -0.81 -14.70
CA GLN A 239 0.95 -0.95 -16.11
C GLN A 239 2.13 -0.48 -16.98
N ILE A 240 2.82 0.60 -16.59
CA ILE A 240 4.02 1.09 -17.30
C ILE A 240 5.14 0.04 -17.24
N ILE A 241 5.44 -0.49 -16.04
CA ILE A 241 6.50 -1.49 -15.87
C ILE A 241 6.17 -2.75 -16.68
N GLN A 242 4.96 -3.28 -16.51
CA GLN A 242 4.54 -4.49 -17.21
C GLN A 242 4.62 -4.34 -18.72
N SER A 243 4.23 -3.18 -19.25
CA SER A 243 4.28 -2.91 -20.69
C SER A 243 5.72 -2.86 -21.21
N LYS A 244 6.63 -2.19 -20.47
CA LYS A 244 8.06 -2.12 -20.82
C LYS A 244 8.74 -3.49 -20.78
N GLU A 245 8.49 -4.27 -19.73
CA GLU A 245 9.06 -5.61 -19.58
C GLU A 245 8.56 -6.56 -20.68
N SER A 246 7.26 -6.51 -20.99
CA SER A 246 6.65 -7.35 -22.03
C SER A 246 7.23 -7.02 -23.41
N ALA A 247 7.35 -5.73 -23.75
CA ALA A 247 7.92 -5.29 -25.03
C ALA A 247 9.40 -5.69 -25.17
N LYS A 248 10.18 -5.53 -24.09
CA LYS A 248 11.59 -5.93 -24.05
C LYS A 248 11.75 -7.44 -24.22
N GLY A 249 11.03 -8.24 -23.43
CA GLY A 249 11.09 -9.70 -23.48
C GLY A 249 10.69 -10.27 -24.85
N PHE A 250 9.67 -9.69 -25.49
CA PHE A 250 9.29 -10.06 -26.86
C PHE A 250 10.38 -9.71 -27.87
N THR A 251 10.94 -8.51 -27.79
CA THR A 251 12.01 -8.05 -28.70
C THR A 251 13.26 -8.92 -28.59
N ASP A 252 13.67 -9.27 -27.38
CA ASP A 252 14.84 -10.12 -27.13
C ASP A 252 14.62 -11.55 -27.67
N SER A 253 13.40 -12.09 -27.48
CA SER A 253 13.01 -13.39 -28.05
C SER A 253 13.03 -13.37 -29.58
N MET A 254 12.50 -12.31 -30.20
CA MET A 254 12.49 -12.15 -31.66
C MET A 254 13.90 -12.02 -32.24
N LYS A 255 14.78 -11.23 -31.62
CA LYS A 255 16.19 -11.11 -32.02
C LYS A 255 16.90 -12.45 -31.96
N SER A 256 16.74 -13.19 -30.86
CA SER A 256 17.32 -14.53 -30.70
C SER A 256 16.88 -15.50 -31.81
N LEU A 257 15.60 -15.47 -32.18
CA LEU A 257 15.08 -16.30 -33.27
C LEU A 257 15.62 -15.90 -34.65
N LEU A 258 15.74 -14.60 -34.92
CA LEU A 258 16.30 -14.09 -36.17
C LEU A 258 17.79 -14.43 -36.31
N GLU A 259 18.59 -14.29 -35.25
CA GLU A 259 20.00 -14.68 -35.22
C GLU A 259 20.21 -16.19 -35.41
N LYS A 260 19.32 -17.02 -34.85
CA LYS A 260 19.34 -18.47 -35.09
C LYS A 260 19.01 -18.82 -36.54
N LYS A 261 18.09 -18.07 -37.17
CA LYS A 261 17.75 -18.25 -38.60
C LYS A 261 18.87 -17.78 -39.53
N SER A 262 19.61 -16.73 -39.19
CA SER A 262 20.71 -16.22 -40.03
C SER A 262 21.99 -17.07 -39.95
N LYS A 263 22.11 -17.94 -38.94
CA LYS A 263 23.23 -18.88 -38.75
C LYS A 263 22.97 -20.27 -39.34
N LYS A 264 21.78 -20.50 -39.91
CA LYS A 264 21.43 -21.68 -40.71
C LYS A 264 21.51 -21.34 -42.18
#